data_AF-A0A358F6U6-F1
#
_entry.id   AF-A0A358F6U6-F1
#
_cell.length_a   1.000
_cell.length_b   1.000
_cell.length_c   1.000
_cell.angle_alpha   90.00
_cell.angle_beta   90.00
_cell.angle_gamma   90.00
#
_symmetry.space_group_name_H-M   'P 1'
#
loop_
_entity.id
_entity.type
_entity.pdbx_description
1 polymer ?
#
loop_
_entity_poly.entity_id
_entity_poly.type
_entity_poly.pdbx_seq_one_letter_code
_entity_poly.pdbx_strand_id
1 'polypeptide(L)'
;MRNLLRTYRKRTELLINDISYLLSMKDSSMLSRCERSWRKPSLEIIFTYNILFQVSIEKLFENEMKNTLRKIAENIDPLIEILTKQDLTKKVEARILFLQSLKALINTKI
;
A
#
# COMPACT_ATOMS: atom_id res chain seq x y z
N MET A 1 4.65 -1.30 -10.66
CA MET A 1 4.35 -1.62 -9.25
C MET A 1 4.69 -3.08 -9.00
N ARG A 2 5.83 -3.36 -8.34
CA ARG A 2 6.19 -4.75 -7.99
C ARG A 2 5.24 -5.24 -6.89
N ASN A 3 4.71 -6.44 -7.05
CA ASN A 3 3.81 -7.07 -6.08
C ASN A 3 4.10 -8.56 -5.92
N LEU A 4 3.54 -9.16 -4.87
CA LEU A 4 3.70 -10.58 -4.52
C LEU A 4 2.43 -11.41 -4.76
N LEU A 5 1.45 -10.90 -5.53
CA LEU A 5 0.18 -11.61 -5.79
C LEU A 5 0.45 -13.03 -6.30
N ARG A 6 1.27 -13.16 -7.36
CA ARG A 6 1.65 -14.46 -7.94
C ARG A 6 2.29 -15.39 -6.91
N THR A 7 3.16 -14.84 -6.07
CA THR A 7 3.90 -15.59 -5.05
C THR A 7 2.94 -16.23 -4.04
N TYR A 8 1.95 -15.47 -3.56
CA TYR A 8 0.99 -16.00 -2.58
C TYR A 8 0.03 -17.01 -3.21
N ARG A 9 -0.48 -16.75 -4.44
CA ARG A 9 -1.32 -17.74 -5.12
C ARG A 9 -0.58 -19.05 -5.35
N LYS A 10 0.69 -19.00 -5.77
CA LYS A 10 1.51 -20.19 -6.05
C LYS A 10 1.90 -21.00 -4.80
N ARG A 11 1.58 -20.55 -3.59
CA ARG A 11 1.67 -21.35 -2.36
C ARG A 11 0.45 -22.26 -2.15
N THR A 12 -0.52 -22.17 -3.04
CA THR A 12 -1.74 -22.98 -3.08
C THR A 12 -1.86 -23.67 -4.43
N GLU A 13 -2.78 -24.62 -4.54
CA GLU A 13 -3.12 -25.25 -5.81
C GLU A 13 -4.05 -24.38 -6.69
N LEU A 14 -4.43 -23.18 -6.23
CA LEU A 14 -5.32 -22.30 -7.01
C LEU A 14 -4.64 -21.81 -8.29
N LEU A 15 -5.30 -22.08 -9.39
CA LEU A 15 -4.98 -21.56 -10.70
C LEU A 15 -5.42 -20.11 -10.82
N ILE A 16 -4.85 -19.43 -11.81
CA ILE A 16 -5.26 -18.06 -12.09
C ILE A 16 -6.74 -17.97 -12.50
N ASN A 17 -7.23 -19.01 -13.19
CA ASN A 17 -8.62 -19.10 -13.61
C ASN A 17 -9.59 -19.22 -12.42
N ASP A 18 -9.19 -19.90 -11.33
CA ASP A 18 -10.02 -20.02 -10.13
C ASP A 18 -10.23 -18.65 -9.49
N ILE A 19 -9.14 -17.86 -9.37
CA ILE A 19 -9.21 -16.51 -8.82
C ILE A 19 -10.01 -15.58 -9.75
N SER A 20 -9.82 -15.69 -11.06
CA SER A 20 -10.59 -14.91 -12.04
C SER A 20 -12.09 -15.26 -12.00
N TYR A 21 -12.43 -16.52 -11.78
CA TYR A 21 -13.81 -16.96 -11.60
C TYR A 21 -14.43 -16.34 -10.35
N LEU A 22 -13.73 -16.36 -9.22
CA LEU A 22 -14.19 -15.73 -7.97
C LEU A 22 -14.39 -14.21 -8.11
N LEU A 23 -13.58 -13.56 -8.95
CA LEU A 23 -13.69 -12.14 -9.29
C LEU A 23 -14.75 -11.85 -10.36
N SER A 24 -15.50 -12.84 -10.82
CA SER A 24 -16.45 -12.71 -11.94
C SER A 24 -15.83 -12.09 -13.21
N MET A 25 -14.54 -12.36 -13.45
CA MET A 25 -13.82 -11.87 -14.61
C MET A 25 -14.08 -12.77 -15.82
N LYS A 26 -14.37 -12.16 -16.98
CA LYS A 26 -14.59 -12.89 -18.25
C LYS A 26 -13.35 -13.64 -18.73
N ASP A 27 -12.15 -13.12 -18.42
CA ASP A 27 -10.88 -13.76 -18.76
C ASP A 27 -9.84 -13.56 -17.66
N SER A 28 -8.88 -14.49 -17.57
CA SER A 28 -7.79 -14.44 -16.60
C SER A 28 -6.57 -13.67 -17.09
N SER A 29 -6.58 -13.16 -18.32
CA SER A 29 -5.44 -12.46 -18.91
C SER A 29 -5.12 -11.17 -18.16
N MET A 30 -6.16 -10.42 -17.75
CA MET A 30 -6.00 -9.21 -16.95
C MET A 30 -5.34 -9.54 -15.60
N LEU A 31 -5.83 -10.58 -14.90
CA LEU A 31 -5.25 -11.00 -13.63
C LEU A 31 -3.80 -11.48 -13.81
N SER A 32 -3.51 -12.15 -14.93
CA SER A 32 -2.17 -12.61 -15.31
C SER A 32 -1.18 -11.46 -15.46
N ARG A 33 -1.64 -10.34 -16.03
CA ARG A 33 -0.84 -9.11 -16.18
C ARG A 33 -0.65 -8.43 -14.82
N CYS A 34 -1.64 -8.48 -13.92
CA CYS A 34 -1.49 -7.96 -12.56
C CYS A 34 -0.49 -8.75 -11.72
N GLU A 35 -0.58 -10.08 -11.73
CA GLU A 35 0.36 -10.98 -11.06
C GLU A 35 1.81 -10.81 -11.54
N ARG A 36 1.99 -10.48 -12.82
CA ARG A 36 3.32 -10.19 -13.41
C ARG A 36 3.75 -8.74 -13.25
N SER A 37 3.01 -7.92 -12.51
CA SER A 37 3.28 -6.49 -12.33
C SER A 37 3.26 -5.66 -13.63
N TRP A 38 2.70 -6.20 -14.73
CA TRP A 38 2.53 -5.48 -16.01
C TRP A 38 1.33 -4.54 -15.98
N ARG A 39 0.36 -4.79 -15.09
CA ARG A 39 -0.80 -3.94 -14.86
C ARG A 39 -1.02 -3.72 -13.37
N LYS A 40 -1.45 -2.52 -12.98
CA LYS A 40 -1.83 -2.25 -11.59
C LYS A 40 -3.12 -3.03 -11.24
N PRO A 41 -3.14 -3.81 -10.15
CA PRO A 41 -4.36 -4.46 -9.70
C PRO A 41 -5.39 -3.44 -9.20
N SER A 42 -6.67 -3.72 -9.42
CA SER A 42 -7.77 -2.96 -8.81
C SER A 42 -7.84 -3.25 -7.30
N LEU A 43 -8.58 -2.42 -6.55
CA LEU A 43 -8.83 -2.68 -5.13
C LEU A 43 -9.51 -4.03 -4.90
N GLU A 44 -10.45 -4.39 -5.77
CA GLU A 44 -11.14 -5.68 -5.73
C GLU A 44 -10.18 -6.87 -5.85
N ILE A 45 -9.20 -6.80 -6.76
CA ILE A 45 -8.14 -7.82 -6.87
C ILE A 45 -7.29 -7.84 -5.60
N ILE A 46 -6.89 -6.67 -5.08
CA ILE A 46 -6.05 -6.57 -3.88
C ILE A 46 -6.76 -7.20 -2.68
N PHE A 47 -8.01 -6.83 -2.43
CA PHE A 47 -8.80 -7.37 -1.33
C PHE A 47 -9.10 -8.85 -1.50
N THR A 48 -9.32 -9.32 -2.72
CA THR A 48 -9.48 -10.75 -2.99
C THR A 48 -8.25 -11.55 -2.58
N TYR A 49 -7.04 -11.08 -2.92
CA TYR A 49 -5.81 -11.75 -2.50
C TYR A 49 -5.57 -11.66 -1.00
N ASN A 50 -5.91 -10.52 -0.38
CA ASN A 50 -5.85 -10.35 1.07
C ASN A 50 -6.74 -11.37 1.79
N ILE A 51 -7.97 -11.56 1.32
CA ILE A 51 -8.96 -12.47 1.90
C ILE A 51 -8.57 -13.93 1.65
N LEU A 52 -8.32 -14.30 0.38
CA LEU A 52 -8.07 -15.70 0.01
C LEU A 52 -6.78 -16.26 0.62
N PHE A 53 -5.73 -15.44 0.72
CA PHE A 53 -4.42 -15.89 1.17
C PHE A 53 -4.04 -15.37 2.58
N GLN A 54 -4.99 -14.73 3.27
CA GLN A 54 -4.82 -14.17 4.62
C GLN A 54 -3.52 -13.37 4.77
N VAL A 55 -3.22 -12.56 3.75
CA VAL A 55 -1.97 -11.79 3.65
C VAL A 55 -2.28 -10.31 3.69
N SER A 56 -1.63 -9.59 4.59
CA SER A 56 -1.71 -8.13 4.68
C SER A 56 -1.33 -7.45 3.36
N ILE A 57 -1.99 -6.35 3.01
CA ILE A 57 -1.72 -5.59 1.78
C ILE A 57 -0.27 -5.09 1.74
N GLU A 58 0.30 -4.76 2.89
CA GLU A 58 1.69 -4.35 3.07
C GLU A 58 2.66 -5.44 2.60
N LYS A 59 2.36 -6.71 2.89
CA LYS A 59 3.15 -7.85 2.39
C LYS A 59 2.95 -8.05 0.89
N LEU A 60 1.74 -7.86 0.36
CA LEU A 60 1.48 -7.97 -1.09
C LEU A 60 2.26 -6.91 -1.89
N PHE A 61 2.50 -5.73 -1.31
CA PHE A 61 3.12 -4.58 -1.95
C PHE A 61 4.29 -4.00 -1.15
N GLU A 62 5.15 -4.85 -0.58
CA GLU A 62 6.19 -4.44 0.38
C GLU A 62 7.07 -3.30 -0.12
N ASN A 63 7.48 -3.34 -1.39
CA ASN A 63 8.29 -2.29 -1.99
C ASN A 63 7.54 -0.95 -2.09
N GLU A 64 6.26 -0.98 -2.42
CA GLU A 64 5.44 0.24 -2.46
C GLU A 64 5.18 0.76 -1.04
N MET A 65 4.99 -0.12 -0.06
CA MET A 65 4.86 0.27 1.34
C MET A 65 6.14 0.97 1.84
N LYS A 66 7.32 0.38 1.62
CA LYS A 66 8.61 1.00 1.95
C LYS A 66 8.81 2.35 1.25
N ASN A 67 8.50 2.41 -0.05
CA ASN A 67 8.56 3.66 -0.81
C ASN A 67 7.61 4.72 -0.26
N THR A 68 6.42 4.32 0.18
CA THR A 68 5.41 5.23 0.75
C THR A 68 5.87 5.74 2.11
N LEU A 69 6.37 4.88 2.99
CA LEU A 69 6.93 5.27 4.29
C LEU A 69 8.08 6.27 4.12
N ARG A 70 9.03 5.98 3.23
CA ARG A 70 10.15 6.88 2.94
C ARG A 70 9.66 8.25 2.44
N LYS A 71 8.75 8.27 1.46
CA LYS A 71 8.18 9.52 0.96
C LYS A 71 7.50 10.33 2.06
N ILE A 72 6.76 9.69 2.94
CA ILE A 72 6.12 10.39 4.06
C ILE A 72 7.20 10.93 5.01
N ALA A 73 8.19 10.11 5.39
CA ALA A 73 9.29 10.53 6.28
C ALA A 73 10.04 11.75 5.73
N GLU A 74 10.39 11.73 4.45
CA GLU A 74 11.10 12.83 3.75
C GLU A 74 10.30 14.14 3.76
N ASN A 75 8.97 14.09 3.82
CA ASN A 75 8.10 15.26 3.70
C ASN A 75 7.54 15.77 5.04
N ILE A 76 7.75 15.06 6.16
CA ILE A 76 7.24 15.51 7.46
C ILE A 76 7.91 16.81 7.91
N ASP A 77 9.25 16.85 7.95
CA ASP A 77 9.98 18.03 8.44
C ASP A 77 9.77 19.26 7.56
N PRO A 78 9.83 19.17 6.21
CA PRO A 78 9.47 20.29 5.35
C PRO A 78 8.06 20.83 5.61
N LEU A 79 7.08 19.93 5.86
CA LEU A 79 5.72 20.36 6.15
C LEU A 79 5.62 21.04 7.52
N ILE A 80 6.32 20.55 8.54
CA ILE A 80 6.40 21.21 9.85
C ILE A 80 7.00 22.61 9.68
N GLU A 81 8.09 22.77 8.94
CA GLU A 81 8.72 24.07 8.69
C GLU A 81 7.75 25.06 8.03
N ILE A 82 7.01 24.61 7.00
CA ILE A 82 5.98 25.42 6.34
C ILE A 82 4.89 25.85 7.33
N LEU A 83 4.47 24.96 8.24
CA LEU A 83 3.44 25.26 9.23
C LEU A 83 3.92 26.22 10.31
N THR A 84 5.17 26.13 10.74
CA THR A 84 5.75 27.04 11.73
C THR A 84 5.88 28.48 11.23
N LYS A 85 5.87 28.68 9.91
CA LYS A 85 5.87 30.01 9.28
C LYS A 85 4.47 30.64 9.15
N GLN A 86 3.40 29.89 9.46
CA GLN A 86 2.03 30.40 9.47
C GLN A 86 1.68 31.01 10.82
N ASP A 87 0.59 31.78 10.87
CA ASP A 87 0.04 32.26 12.15
C ASP A 87 -0.29 31.08 13.07
N LEU A 88 0.22 31.15 14.30
CA LEU A 88 0.10 30.09 15.28
C LEU A 88 -1.32 30.02 15.86
N THR A 89 -2.21 29.39 15.11
CA THR A 89 -3.57 29.05 15.54
C THR A 89 -3.58 27.66 16.17
N LYS A 90 -4.58 27.38 17.01
CA LYS A 90 -4.81 26.02 17.57
C LYS A 90 -4.85 24.92 16.49
N LYS A 91 -5.32 25.25 15.27
CA LYS A 91 -5.35 24.31 14.14
C LYS A 91 -3.96 24.01 13.59
N VAL A 92 -3.10 25.03 13.48
CA VAL A 92 -1.71 24.87 13.01
C VAL A 92 -0.92 24.06 14.05
N GLU A 93 -1.07 24.38 15.32
CA GLU A 93 -0.45 23.65 16.44
C GLU A 93 -0.83 22.16 16.43
N ALA A 94 -2.13 21.84 16.32
CA ALA A 94 -2.60 20.45 16.26
C ALA A 94 -2.02 19.67 15.07
N ARG A 95 -1.84 20.32 13.91
CA ARG A 95 -1.22 19.69 12.72
C ARG A 95 0.26 19.40 12.95
N ILE A 96 0.99 20.33 13.56
CA ILE A 96 2.41 20.12 13.91
C ILE A 96 2.55 18.95 14.89
N LEU A 97 1.73 18.91 15.95
CA LEU A 97 1.75 17.83 16.93
C LEU A 97 1.46 16.46 16.30
N PHE A 98 0.49 16.40 15.38
CA PHE A 98 0.20 15.18 14.64
C PHE A 98 1.41 14.72 13.81
N LEU A 99 2.06 15.63 13.08
CA LEU A 99 3.23 15.32 12.25
C LEU A 99 4.43 14.86 13.09
N GLN A 100 4.66 15.47 14.25
CA GLN A 100 5.69 15.03 15.20
C GLN A 100 5.42 13.62 15.73
N SER A 101 4.17 13.33 16.09
CA SER A 101 3.75 11.99 16.53
C SER A 101 3.91 10.96 15.41
N LEU A 102 3.55 11.33 14.17
CA LEU A 102 3.71 10.49 13.00
C LEU A 102 5.18 10.22 12.68
N LYS A 103 6.06 11.22 12.82
CA LYS A 103 7.51 11.07 12.65
C LYS A 103 8.07 10.01 13.59
N ALA A 104 7.69 10.07 14.86
CA ALA A 104 8.10 9.08 15.86
C ALA A 104 7.64 7.66 15.46
N LEU A 105 6.39 7.51 15.00
CA LEU A 105 5.85 6.22 14.55
C LEU A 105 6.54 5.68 13.29
N ILE A 106 6.89 6.54 12.33
CA ILE A 106 7.53 6.10 11.08
C ILE A 106 8.98 5.68 11.34
N ASN A 107 9.69 6.36 12.23
CA ASN A 107 11.06 6.00 12.61
C ASN A 107 11.17 4.62 13.26
N THR A 108 10.09 4.05 13.81
CA THR A 108 10.09 2.66 14.31
C THR A 108 9.81 1.62 13.24
N LYS A 109 9.43 2.04 12.02
CA LYS A 109 9.02 1.16 10.91
C LYS A 109 10.00 1.15 9.73
N ILE A 110 10.96 2.07 9.73
CA ILE A 110 12.10 2.12 8.79
C ILE A 110 13.24 1.33 9.42
#